data_AF-A0A122IQ66-F1
#
_entry.id   AF-A0A122IQ66-F1
#
_cell.length_a   1.000
_cell.length_b   1.000
_cell.length_c   1.000
_cell.angle_alpha   90.00
_cell.angle_beta   90.00
_cell.angle_gamma   90.00
#
_symmetry.space_group_name_H-M   'P 1'
#
loop_
_entity.id
_entity.type
_entity.pdbx_description
1 polymer ?
#
loop_
_entity_poly.entity_id
_entity_poly.type
_entity_poly.pdbx_seq_one_letter_code
_entity_poly.pdbx_strand_id
1 'polypeptide(L)'
;MEIKTIKLEGYGRLYKINEFFSDIDINLDKVLEHENVVCSSLDFELNFLYTKECILYLKNQFLNYINKYINKDNEVKNSFENICDKIYVNTSLECLKLLENFFITFTYTPAQIALYCFINNIKINFNIVNADKFILEFITKNNQILFQKLKNKIDELHIKYKEHFDLRNTFDDENTTKQIGETLDMCIDIYDILKKKKSHKKSKKNKLSNQNNEQNESKKMASIK
;
A
#
# COMPACT_ATOMS: atom_id res chain seq x y z
N MET A 1 -2.65 10.52 1.34
CA MET A 1 -1.84 9.58 0.53
C MET A 1 -2.12 9.78 -0.97
N GLU A 2 -3.39 9.96 -1.35
CA GLU A 2 -3.85 10.08 -2.74
C GLU A 2 -3.18 11.18 -3.58
N ILE A 3 -3.03 12.43 -3.07
CA ILE A 3 -2.38 13.54 -3.81
C ILE A 3 -0.97 13.16 -4.30
N LYS A 4 -0.22 12.46 -3.45
CA LYS A 4 1.18 12.13 -3.71
C LYS A 4 1.29 10.99 -4.72
N THR A 5 0.45 9.96 -4.61
CA THR A 5 0.40 8.87 -5.59
C THR A 5 0.06 9.39 -6.99
N ILE A 6 -0.87 10.34 -7.10
CA ILE A 6 -1.25 10.99 -8.37
C ILE A 6 -0.09 11.78 -9.00
N LYS A 7 0.69 12.51 -8.19
CA LYS A 7 1.89 13.20 -8.67
C LYS A 7 2.98 12.22 -9.09
N LEU A 8 3.20 11.16 -8.32
CA LEU A 8 4.23 10.15 -8.57
C LEU A 8 3.97 9.32 -9.83
N GLU A 9 2.71 8.98 -10.08
CA GLU A 9 2.29 8.24 -11.27
C GLU A 9 2.13 9.15 -12.50
N GLY A 10 2.43 10.46 -12.37
CA GLY A 10 2.40 11.42 -13.49
C GLY A 10 1.02 11.96 -13.86
N TYR A 11 -0.04 11.54 -13.16
CA TYR A 11 -1.42 12.00 -13.37
C TYR A 11 -1.66 13.45 -12.91
N GLY A 12 -0.76 14.04 -12.13
CA GLY A 12 -0.84 15.44 -11.69
C GLY A 12 -0.82 16.48 -12.83
N ARG A 13 -0.55 16.06 -14.08
CA ARG A 13 -0.66 16.91 -15.27
C ARG A 13 -2.06 16.92 -15.90
N LEU A 14 -2.89 15.95 -15.55
CA LEU A 14 -4.19 15.70 -16.19
C LEU A 14 -5.36 16.29 -15.41
N TYR A 15 -5.17 16.57 -14.11
CA TYR A 15 -6.21 17.10 -13.23
C TYR A 15 -5.67 18.23 -12.37
N LYS A 16 -6.45 19.30 -12.17
CA LYS A 16 -6.16 20.24 -11.07
C LYS A 16 -6.48 19.54 -9.76
N ILE A 17 -5.64 19.73 -8.74
CA ILE A 17 -5.83 19.13 -7.41
C ILE A 17 -7.26 19.38 -6.90
N ASN A 18 -7.78 20.60 -7.04
CA ASN A 18 -9.12 20.96 -6.59
C ASN A 18 -10.25 20.24 -7.34
N GLU A 19 -10.03 19.86 -8.61
CA GLU A 19 -11.01 19.11 -9.41
C GLU A 19 -10.99 17.62 -9.05
N PHE A 20 -9.85 17.09 -8.60
CA PHE A 20 -9.74 15.69 -8.19
C PHE A 20 -10.42 15.40 -6.85
N PHE A 21 -10.38 16.36 -5.92
CA PHE A 21 -11.01 16.23 -4.60
C PHE A 21 -12.38 16.92 -4.54
N SER A 22 -13.01 17.25 -5.66
CA SER A 22 -14.31 17.94 -5.67
C SER A 22 -15.39 17.16 -4.92
N ASP A 23 -15.27 15.83 -4.93
CA ASP A 23 -16.26 14.90 -4.39
C ASP A 23 -15.91 14.41 -2.97
N ILE A 24 -14.81 14.90 -2.39
CA ILE A 24 -14.30 14.48 -1.08
C ILE A 24 -14.17 15.72 -0.19
N ASP A 25 -14.84 15.73 0.96
CA ASP A 25 -14.74 16.81 1.95
C ASP A 25 -13.39 16.75 2.68
N ILE A 26 -12.35 17.32 2.08
CA ILE A 26 -10.98 17.31 2.60
C ILE A 26 -10.38 18.72 2.67
N ASN A 27 -9.69 19.01 3.77
CA ASN A 27 -8.94 20.25 3.91
C ASN A 27 -7.60 20.13 3.15
N LEU A 28 -7.58 20.64 1.91
CA LEU A 28 -6.42 20.59 1.02
C LEU A 28 -5.15 21.21 1.62
N ASP A 29 -5.26 22.33 2.33
CA ASP A 29 -4.11 23.02 2.94
C ASP A 29 -3.41 22.11 3.96
N LYS A 30 -4.20 21.45 4.82
CA LYS A 30 -3.65 20.45 5.76
C LYS A 30 -3.01 19.28 5.05
N VAL A 31 -3.55 18.80 3.93
CA VAL A 31 -2.95 17.69 3.17
C VAL A 31 -1.59 18.08 2.59
N LEU A 32 -1.48 19.30 2.05
CA LEU A 32 -0.23 19.81 1.49
C LEU A 32 0.83 20.05 2.57
N GLU A 33 0.46 20.52 3.76
CA GLU A 33 1.38 20.66 4.90
C GLU A 33 2.07 19.33 5.28
N HIS A 34 1.37 18.20 5.10
CA HIS A 34 1.88 16.87 5.45
C HIS A 34 2.66 16.20 4.31
N GLU A 35 2.71 16.78 3.09
CA GLU A 35 3.38 16.18 1.94
C GLU A 35 4.87 15.93 2.21
N ASN A 36 5.57 16.95 2.74
CA ASN A 36 6.99 16.85 3.08
C ASN A 36 7.24 15.82 4.18
N VAL A 37 6.37 15.75 5.19
CA VAL A 37 6.47 14.76 6.27
C VAL A 37 6.38 13.35 5.69
N VAL A 38 5.41 13.10 4.81
CA VAL A 38 5.23 11.79 4.16
C VAL A 38 6.40 11.45 3.24
N CYS A 39 7.00 12.42 2.54
CA CYS A 39 8.22 12.19 1.76
C CYS A 39 9.42 11.82 2.62
N SER A 40 9.65 12.55 3.70
CA SER A 40 10.74 12.25 4.62
C SER A 40 10.55 10.89 5.33
N SER A 41 9.32 10.53 5.71
CA SER A 41 9.05 9.23 6.33
C SER A 41 9.22 8.02 5.40
N LEU A 42 9.25 8.25 4.08
CA LEU A 42 9.51 7.21 3.08
C LEU A 42 10.96 7.23 2.60
N ASP A 43 11.85 8.00 3.23
CA ASP A 43 13.23 8.23 2.78
C ASP A 43 13.32 8.63 1.30
N PHE A 44 12.27 9.26 0.77
CA PHE A 44 12.11 9.57 -0.66
C PHE A 44 12.21 8.35 -1.60
N GLU A 45 12.03 7.13 -1.09
CA GLU A 45 11.80 5.94 -1.90
C GLU A 45 10.35 5.92 -2.39
N LEU A 46 10.14 6.59 -3.53
CA LEU A 46 8.80 6.80 -4.10
C LEU A 46 8.51 5.87 -5.29
N ASN A 47 9.43 4.97 -5.60
CA ASN A 47 9.30 3.97 -6.65
C ASN A 47 8.57 2.75 -6.09
N PHE A 48 7.25 2.76 -6.20
CA PHE A 48 6.43 1.61 -5.85
C PHE A 48 6.35 0.63 -7.03
N LEU A 49 6.50 -0.65 -6.74
CA LEU A 49 6.28 -1.72 -7.71
C LEU A 49 4.85 -2.24 -7.54
N TYR A 50 4.13 -2.34 -8.65
CA TYR A 50 2.71 -2.68 -8.66
C TYR A 50 2.47 -4.12 -9.10
N THR A 51 1.35 -4.69 -8.66
CA THR A 51 0.92 -6.04 -9.05
C THR A 51 0.35 -6.08 -10.47
N LYS A 52 -0.12 -4.94 -11.01
CA LYS A 52 -0.82 -4.85 -12.30
C LYS A 52 -0.03 -5.44 -13.47
N GLU A 53 1.24 -5.08 -13.61
CA GLU A 53 2.11 -5.59 -14.67
C GLU A 53 2.38 -7.08 -14.50
N CYS A 54 2.51 -7.54 -13.26
CA CYS A 54 2.69 -8.96 -12.95
C CYS A 54 1.44 -9.77 -13.32
N ILE A 55 0.25 -9.28 -13.02
CA ILE A 55 -1.02 -9.93 -13.37
C ILE A 55 -1.18 -10.00 -14.89
N LEU A 56 -0.83 -8.94 -15.62
CA LEU A 56 -0.86 -8.93 -17.08
C LEU A 56 0.09 -9.99 -17.67
N TYR A 57 1.31 -10.09 -17.14
CA TYR A 57 2.26 -11.13 -17.54
C TYR A 57 1.71 -12.54 -17.28
N LEU A 58 1.13 -12.77 -16.10
CA LEU A 58 0.54 -14.07 -15.73
C LEU A 58 -0.63 -14.43 -16.64
N LYS A 59 -1.51 -13.48 -16.96
CA LYS A 59 -2.60 -13.67 -17.93
C LYS A 59 -2.08 -14.15 -19.28
N ASN A 60 -1.04 -13.51 -19.80
CA ASN A 60 -0.45 -13.88 -21.09
C ASN A 60 0.18 -15.29 -21.05
N GLN A 61 0.90 -15.62 -19.98
CA GLN A 61 1.43 -16.99 -19.81
C GLN A 61 0.32 -18.02 -19.69
N PHE A 62 -0.77 -17.67 -19.03
CA PHE A 62 -1.91 -18.57 -18.85
C PHE A 62 -2.66 -18.82 -20.15
N LEU A 63 -2.83 -17.79 -20.99
CA LEU A 63 -3.35 -17.96 -22.35
C LEU A 63 -2.48 -18.93 -23.17
N ASN A 64 -1.15 -18.81 -23.08
CA ASN A 64 -0.25 -19.75 -23.74
C ASN A 64 -0.42 -21.20 -23.22
N TYR A 65 -0.61 -21.38 -21.91
CA TYR A 65 -0.92 -22.67 -21.31
C TYR A 65 -2.23 -23.27 -21.85
N ILE A 66 -3.30 -22.47 -21.86
CA ILE A 66 -4.63 -22.90 -22.35
C ILE A 66 -4.52 -23.32 -23.81
N ASN A 67 -3.89 -22.50 -24.65
CA ASN A 67 -3.72 -22.80 -26.07
C ASN A 67 -2.92 -24.08 -26.30
N LYS A 68 -1.86 -24.32 -25.50
CA LYS A 68 -1.02 -25.52 -25.63
C LYS A 68 -1.70 -26.80 -25.16
N TYR A 69 -2.50 -26.74 -24.08
CA TYR A 69 -2.96 -27.94 -23.37
C TYR A 69 -4.47 -28.19 -23.42
N ILE A 70 -5.28 -27.16 -23.61
CA ILE A 70 -6.74 -27.24 -23.55
C ILE A 70 -7.34 -27.04 -24.94
N ASN A 71 -6.89 -26.01 -25.66
CA ASN A 71 -7.38 -25.67 -27.00
C ASN A 71 -6.60 -26.38 -28.12
N LYS A 72 -6.00 -27.53 -27.83
CA LYS A 72 -5.10 -28.24 -28.75
C LYS A 72 -5.79 -28.68 -30.05
N ASP A 73 -7.10 -28.97 -29.97
CA ASP A 73 -7.88 -29.58 -31.05
C ASP A 73 -9.10 -28.73 -31.49
N ASN A 74 -9.41 -27.63 -30.79
CA ASN A 74 -10.57 -26.78 -31.09
C ASN A 74 -10.12 -25.48 -31.78
N GLU A 75 -10.42 -25.33 -33.06
CA GLU A 75 -10.20 -24.09 -33.85
C GLU A 75 -11.05 -22.89 -33.39
N VAL A 76 -11.72 -22.98 -32.22
CA VAL A 76 -12.47 -21.88 -31.64
C VAL A 76 -11.50 -20.93 -30.96
N LYS A 77 -10.93 -20.02 -31.76
CA LYS A 77 -10.26 -18.82 -31.25
C LYS A 77 -11.16 -18.18 -30.20
N ASN A 78 -10.57 -17.83 -29.06
CA ASN A 78 -11.19 -17.03 -27.99
C ASN A 78 -12.20 -17.76 -27.08
N SER A 79 -12.31 -19.09 -27.14
CA SER A 79 -13.25 -19.84 -26.28
C SER A 79 -13.08 -19.62 -24.77
N PHE A 80 -11.86 -19.30 -24.31
CA PHE A 80 -11.52 -19.09 -22.90
C PHE A 80 -11.15 -17.65 -22.54
N GLU A 81 -11.26 -16.68 -23.46
CA GLU A 81 -10.91 -15.28 -23.18
C GLU A 81 -11.71 -14.71 -22.01
N ASN A 82 -13.03 -14.95 -22.00
CA ASN A 82 -13.91 -14.50 -20.92
C ASN A 82 -13.50 -15.05 -19.54
N ILE A 83 -13.01 -16.30 -19.48
CA ILE A 83 -12.53 -16.91 -18.23
C ILE A 83 -11.20 -16.28 -17.81
N CYS A 84 -10.28 -16.06 -18.75
CA CYS A 84 -9.02 -15.37 -18.48
C CYS A 84 -9.23 -13.93 -18.00
N ASP A 85 -10.19 -13.21 -18.58
CA ASP A 85 -10.55 -11.86 -18.17
C ASP A 85 -11.18 -11.85 -16.77
N LYS A 86 -12.06 -12.80 -16.49
CA LYS A 86 -12.63 -12.98 -15.14
C LYS A 86 -11.53 -13.27 -14.10
N ILE A 87 -10.60 -14.17 -14.39
CA ILE A 87 -9.46 -14.46 -13.52
C ILE A 87 -8.60 -13.21 -13.32
N TYR A 88 -8.32 -12.45 -14.39
CA TYR A 88 -7.54 -11.22 -14.34
C TYR A 88 -8.17 -10.16 -13.42
N VAL A 89 -9.48 -9.89 -13.60
CA VAL A 89 -10.21 -8.91 -12.79
C VAL A 89 -10.27 -9.34 -11.33
N ASN A 90 -10.64 -10.59 -11.06
CA ASN A 90 -10.72 -11.10 -9.68
C ASN A 90 -9.35 -11.10 -9.00
N THR A 91 -8.28 -11.47 -9.71
CA THR A 91 -6.91 -11.42 -9.20
C THR A 91 -6.54 -9.99 -8.80
N SER A 92 -6.91 -9.00 -9.60
CA SER A 92 -6.63 -7.59 -9.32
C SER A 92 -7.32 -7.13 -8.03
N LEU A 93 -8.60 -7.50 -7.85
CA LEU A 93 -9.36 -7.18 -6.65
C LEU A 93 -8.82 -7.88 -5.40
N GLU A 94 -8.43 -9.15 -5.50
CA GLU A 94 -7.82 -9.87 -4.39
C GLU A 94 -6.45 -9.31 -4.01
N CYS A 95 -5.62 -8.93 -4.99
CA CYS A 95 -4.34 -8.29 -4.71
C CYS A 95 -4.52 -7.01 -3.89
N LEU A 96 -5.53 -6.18 -4.18
CA LEU A 96 -5.82 -4.97 -3.40
C LEU A 96 -6.11 -5.32 -1.94
N LYS A 97 -6.94 -6.33 -1.68
CA LYS A 97 -7.24 -6.79 -0.32
C LYS A 97 -5.99 -7.32 0.41
N LEU A 98 -5.07 -7.98 -0.30
CA LEU A 98 -3.80 -8.41 0.29
C LEU A 98 -2.87 -7.23 0.61
N LEU A 99 -2.85 -6.21 -0.26
CA LEU A 99 -1.96 -5.06 -0.10
C LEU A 99 -2.36 -4.15 1.08
N GLU A 100 -3.62 -4.22 1.52
CA GLU A 100 -4.07 -3.60 2.78
C GLU A 100 -3.29 -4.13 4.00
N ASN A 101 -2.72 -5.34 3.92
CA ASN A 101 -1.83 -5.88 4.95
C ASN A 101 -0.39 -5.43 4.73
N PHE A 102 0.05 -4.44 5.52
CA PHE A 102 1.44 -3.95 5.46
C PHE A 102 2.50 -5.04 5.64
N PHE A 103 2.27 -6.05 6.51
CA PHE A 103 3.24 -7.13 6.68
C PHE A 103 3.40 -7.95 5.41
N ILE A 104 2.30 -8.21 4.68
CA ILE A 104 2.37 -8.90 3.39
C ILE A 104 3.09 -8.02 2.38
N THR A 105 2.70 -6.75 2.26
CA THR A 105 3.26 -5.79 1.30
C THR A 105 4.77 -5.59 1.48
N PHE A 106 5.27 -5.58 2.71
CA PHE A 106 6.71 -5.44 2.97
C PHE A 106 7.50 -6.75 2.94
N THR A 107 6.85 -7.92 3.06
CA THR A 107 7.54 -9.22 3.09
C THR A 107 7.63 -9.86 1.71
N TYR A 108 6.63 -9.68 0.86
CA TYR A 108 6.49 -10.36 -0.42
C TYR A 108 6.62 -9.38 -1.58
N THR A 109 7.22 -9.84 -2.67
CA THR A 109 7.29 -9.03 -3.88
C THR A 109 5.93 -8.95 -4.58
N PRO A 110 5.64 -7.89 -5.34
CA PRO A 110 4.38 -7.79 -6.10
C PRO A 110 4.14 -8.99 -7.02
N ALA A 111 5.21 -9.57 -7.61
CA ALA A 111 5.11 -10.78 -8.42
C ALA A 111 4.67 -12.01 -7.61
N GLN A 112 5.15 -12.15 -6.37
CA GLN A 112 4.74 -13.24 -5.48
C GLN A 112 3.27 -13.09 -5.06
N ILE A 113 2.85 -11.88 -4.71
CA ILE A 113 1.46 -11.56 -4.35
C ILE A 113 0.53 -11.83 -5.54
N ALA A 114 0.89 -11.31 -6.73
CA ALA A 114 0.13 -11.52 -7.95
C ALA A 114 0.02 -13.00 -8.31
N LEU A 115 1.13 -13.76 -8.24
CA LEU A 115 1.13 -15.19 -8.53
C LEU A 115 0.21 -15.96 -7.58
N TYR A 116 0.28 -15.68 -6.27
CA TYR A 116 -0.59 -16.31 -5.28
C TYR A 116 -2.08 -16.08 -5.60
N CYS A 117 -2.49 -14.82 -5.78
CA CYS A 117 -3.87 -14.47 -6.09
C CYS A 117 -4.32 -15.10 -7.42
N PHE A 118 -3.45 -15.09 -8.43
CA PHE A 118 -3.77 -15.62 -9.75
C PHE A 118 -3.98 -17.14 -9.72
N ILE A 119 -3.13 -17.88 -9.02
CA ILE A 119 -3.24 -19.34 -8.87
C ILE A 119 -4.51 -19.73 -8.12
N ASN A 120 -4.88 -18.99 -7.08
CA ASN A 120 -6.14 -19.23 -6.38
C ASN A 120 -7.35 -18.95 -7.29
N ASN A 121 -7.32 -17.88 -8.06
CA ASN A 121 -8.40 -17.58 -9.01
C ASN A 121 -8.50 -18.61 -10.15
N ILE A 122 -7.39 -19.17 -10.62
CA ILE A 122 -7.42 -20.32 -11.54
C ILE A 122 -8.14 -21.49 -10.88
N LYS A 123 -7.77 -21.85 -9.64
CA LYS A 123 -8.36 -22.99 -8.93
C LYS A 123 -9.86 -22.83 -8.63
N ILE A 124 -10.35 -21.60 -8.50
CA ILE A 124 -11.76 -21.29 -8.23
C ILE A 124 -12.58 -21.20 -9.52
N ASN A 125 -12.04 -20.54 -10.55
CA ASN A 125 -12.79 -20.18 -11.75
C ASN A 125 -12.53 -21.12 -12.93
N PHE A 126 -11.51 -21.98 -12.87
CA PHE A 126 -11.16 -22.87 -13.97
C PHE A 126 -10.54 -24.21 -13.52
N ASN A 127 -11.34 -25.02 -12.82
CA ASN A 127 -10.90 -26.23 -12.10
C ASN A 127 -10.31 -27.34 -12.98
N ILE A 128 -10.51 -27.30 -14.30
CA ILE A 128 -9.96 -28.27 -15.26
C ILE A 128 -8.43 -28.05 -15.42
N VAL A 129 -7.93 -26.87 -15.05
CA VAL A 129 -6.52 -26.51 -15.17
C VAL A 129 -5.68 -27.13 -14.05
N ASN A 130 -4.56 -27.73 -14.45
CA ASN A 130 -3.51 -28.10 -13.51
C ASN A 130 -2.60 -26.88 -13.25
N ALA A 131 -2.86 -26.18 -12.14
CA ALA A 131 -2.12 -24.99 -11.73
C ALA A 131 -0.63 -25.28 -11.44
N ASP A 132 -0.30 -26.45 -10.88
CA ASP A 132 1.09 -26.83 -10.60
C ASP A 132 1.88 -26.99 -11.90
N LYS A 133 1.28 -27.63 -12.92
CA LYS A 133 1.87 -27.75 -14.25
C LYS A 133 2.06 -26.38 -14.91
N PHE A 134 1.09 -25.47 -14.75
CA PHE A 134 1.20 -24.10 -15.24
C PHE A 134 2.41 -23.38 -14.61
N ILE A 135 2.55 -23.41 -13.28
CA ILE A 135 3.69 -22.78 -12.60
C ILE A 135 5.01 -23.40 -13.07
N LEU A 136 5.12 -24.73 -13.05
CA LEU A 136 6.34 -25.42 -13.40
C LEU A 136 6.80 -25.09 -14.83
N GLU A 137 5.89 -25.16 -15.81
CA GLU A 137 6.29 -25.05 -17.20
C GLU A 137 6.36 -23.60 -17.70
N PHE A 138 5.38 -22.76 -17.34
CA PHE A 138 5.26 -21.41 -17.90
C PHE A 138 5.85 -20.32 -17.00
N ILE A 139 5.97 -20.56 -15.70
CA ILE A 139 6.55 -19.59 -14.77
C ILE A 139 8.01 -19.93 -14.47
N THR A 140 8.32 -21.19 -14.13
CA THR A 140 9.68 -21.59 -13.77
C THR A 140 10.47 -22.26 -14.89
N LYS A 141 9.88 -22.39 -16.09
CA LYS A 141 10.53 -22.97 -17.27
C LYS A 141 11.12 -24.36 -17.00
N ASN A 142 10.34 -25.21 -16.33
CA ASN A 142 10.68 -26.56 -15.89
C ASN A 142 11.79 -26.65 -14.82
N ASN A 143 12.13 -25.54 -14.17
CA ASN A 143 13.04 -25.56 -13.01
C ASN A 143 12.29 -26.05 -11.77
N GLN A 144 12.55 -27.31 -11.38
CA GLN A 144 11.92 -27.98 -10.24
C GLN A 144 12.27 -27.34 -8.89
N ILE A 145 13.52 -26.91 -8.70
CA ILE A 145 13.96 -26.29 -7.45
C ILE A 145 13.24 -24.95 -7.26
N LEU A 146 13.17 -24.15 -8.31
CA LEU A 146 12.46 -22.87 -8.28
C LEU A 146 10.95 -23.07 -8.09
N PHE A 147 10.37 -24.07 -8.75
CA PHE A 147 8.96 -24.44 -8.59
C PHE A 147 8.64 -24.77 -7.12
N GLN A 148 9.43 -25.64 -6.48
CA GLN A 148 9.21 -25.99 -5.08
C GLN A 148 9.34 -24.78 -4.14
N LYS A 149 10.34 -23.91 -4.37
CA LYS A 149 10.50 -22.67 -3.60
C LYS A 149 9.30 -21.73 -3.74
N LEU A 150 8.79 -21.55 -4.96
CA LEU A 150 7.59 -20.72 -5.20
C LEU A 150 6.35 -21.33 -4.56
N LYS A 151 6.17 -22.65 -4.67
CA LYS A 151 5.05 -23.35 -4.04
C LYS A 151 5.05 -23.17 -2.52
N ASN A 152 6.19 -23.39 -1.87
CA ASN A 152 6.33 -23.14 -0.43
C ASN A 152 5.99 -21.68 -0.07
N LYS A 153 6.40 -20.71 -0.90
CA LYS A 153 6.08 -19.28 -0.66
C LYS A 153 4.60 -18.96 -0.84
N ILE A 154 3.94 -19.58 -1.81
CA ILE A 154 2.48 -19.48 -2.02
C ILE A 154 1.76 -20.05 -0.80
N ASP A 155 2.19 -21.19 -0.28
CA ASP A 155 1.58 -21.83 0.89
C ASP A 155 1.79 -20.99 2.16
N GLU A 156 3.00 -20.46 2.38
CA GLU A 156 3.29 -19.52 3.47
C GLU A 156 2.41 -18.26 3.39
N LEU A 157 2.26 -17.69 2.20
CA LEU A 157 1.43 -16.50 1.98
C LEU A 157 -0.05 -16.82 2.22
N HIS A 158 -0.52 -18.01 1.84
CA HIS A 158 -1.89 -18.45 2.08
C HIS A 158 -2.25 -18.43 3.56
N ILE A 159 -1.37 -18.98 4.40
CA ILE A 159 -1.58 -19.04 5.85
C ILE A 159 -1.69 -17.63 6.43
N LYS A 160 -0.73 -16.76 6.12
CA LYS A 160 -0.72 -15.36 6.58
C LYS A 160 -1.93 -14.57 6.08
N TYR A 161 -2.34 -14.80 4.83
CA TYR A 161 -3.50 -14.14 4.27
C TYR A 161 -4.78 -14.52 5.00
N LYS A 162 -4.95 -15.81 5.34
CA LYS A 162 -6.13 -16.28 6.07
C LYS A 162 -6.25 -15.62 7.44
N GLU A 163 -5.15 -15.57 8.20
CA GLU A 163 -5.09 -14.87 9.50
C GLU A 163 -5.48 -13.38 9.37
N HIS A 164 -4.96 -12.71 8.33
CA HIS A 164 -5.31 -11.32 8.07
C HIS A 164 -6.77 -11.12 7.68
N PHE A 165 -7.31 -12.00 6.84
CA PHE A 165 -8.69 -11.89 6.38
C PHE A 165 -9.68 -12.05 7.54
N ASP A 166 -9.41 -12.98 8.46
CA ASP A 166 -10.21 -13.17 9.67
C ASP A 166 -10.17 -11.91 10.56
N LEU A 167 -8.99 -11.28 10.73
CA LEU A 167 -8.87 -10.00 11.44
C LEU A 167 -9.62 -8.88 10.71
N ARG A 168 -9.46 -8.75 9.39
CA ARG A 168 -10.12 -7.72 8.57
C ARG A 168 -11.64 -7.75 8.73
N ASN A 169 -12.23 -8.94 8.73
CA ASN A 169 -13.67 -9.11 8.90
C ASN A 169 -14.17 -8.64 10.29
N THR A 170 -13.30 -8.50 11.30
CA THR A 170 -13.69 -7.90 12.58
C THR A 170 -13.94 -6.39 12.48
N PHE A 171 -13.35 -5.71 11.50
CA PHE A 171 -13.59 -4.29 11.23
C PHE A 171 -14.86 -4.05 10.40
N ASP A 172 -15.45 -5.10 9.82
CA ASP A 172 -16.75 -4.99 9.15
C ASP A 172 -17.91 -4.87 10.17
N ASP A 173 -17.65 -5.10 11.47
CA ASP A 173 -18.60 -4.80 12.55
C ASP A 173 -18.59 -3.31 12.88
N GLU A 174 -19.74 -2.67 12.66
CA GLU A 174 -19.94 -1.23 12.84
C GLU A 174 -19.65 -0.76 14.27
N ASN A 175 -19.94 -1.62 15.27
CA ASN A 175 -19.65 -1.32 16.68
C ASN A 175 -18.14 -1.32 16.96
N THR A 176 -17.42 -2.31 16.44
CA THR A 176 -15.96 -2.40 16.58
C THR A 176 -15.26 -1.21 15.93
N THR A 177 -15.65 -0.85 14.71
CA THR A 177 -15.10 0.31 14.00
C THR A 177 -15.38 1.63 14.74
N LYS A 178 -16.58 1.80 15.29
CA LYS A 178 -16.93 2.99 16.08
C LYS A 178 -16.07 3.12 17.34
N GLN A 179 -15.91 2.04 18.11
CA GLN A 179 -15.10 2.05 19.34
C GLN A 179 -13.63 2.39 19.07
N ILE A 180 -13.07 1.86 17.98
CA ILE A 180 -11.69 2.16 17.57
C ILE A 180 -11.56 3.63 17.16
N GLY A 181 -12.54 4.17 16.43
CA GLY A 181 -12.60 5.59 16.07
C GLY A 181 -12.61 6.51 17.28
N GLU A 182 -13.52 6.26 18.23
CA GLU A 182 -13.64 7.05 19.47
C GLU A 182 -12.35 7.00 20.31
N THR A 183 -11.70 5.83 20.35
CA THR A 183 -10.42 5.66 21.06
C THR A 183 -9.31 6.46 20.38
N LEU A 184 -9.25 6.43 19.05
CA LEU A 184 -8.26 7.18 18.27
C LEU A 184 -8.42 8.70 18.47
N ASP A 185 -9.65 9.20 18.43
CA ASP A 185 -9.95 10.62 18.67
C ASP A 185 -9.48 11.06 20.05
N MET A 186 -9.75 10.25 21.08
CA MET A 186 -9.28 10.52 22.44
C MET A 186 -7.74 10.57 22.52
N CYS A 187 -7.04 9.66 21.83
CA CYS A 187 -5.58 9.66 21.77
C CYS A 187 -5.02 10.90 21.06
N ILE A 188 -5.66 11.35 19.98
CA ILE A 188 -5.29 12.57 19.25
C ILE A 188 -5.45 13.79 20.15
N ASP A 189 -6.59 13.91 20.85
CA ASP A 189 -6.86 15.02 21.77
C ASP A 189 -5.80 15.10 22.87
N ILE A 190 -5.46 13.96 23.48
CA ILE A 190 -4.40 13.88 24.50
C ILE A 190 -3.05 14.32 23.90
N TYR A 191 -2.71 13.84 22.71
CA TYR A 191 -1.47 14.21 22.03
C TYR A 191 -1.38 15.72 21.79
N ASP A 192 -2.46 16.34 21.32
CA ASP A 192 -2.51 17.78 21.04
C ASP A 192 -2.41 18.62 22.32
N ILE A 193 -3.06 18.20 23.41
CA ILE A 193 -2.91 18.82 24.72
C ILE A 193 -1.44 18.76 25.17
N LEU A 194 -0.78 17.61 25.02
CA LEU A 194 0.61 17.42 25.40
C LEU A 194 1.57 18.25 24.52
N LYS A 195 1.30 18.34 23.21
CA LYS A 195 2.08 19.15 22.26
C LYS A 195 2.00 20.64 22.61
N LYS A 196 0.79 21.16 22.90
CA LYS A 196 0.57 22.55 23.36
C LYS A 196 1.27 22.83 24.71
N LYS A 197 1.23 21.90 25.65
CA LYS A 197 1.96 22.03 26.94
C LYS A 197 3.49 22.08 26.75
N LYS A 198 4.05 21.31 25.80
CA LYS A 198 5.50 21.33 25.49
C LYS A 198 5.94 22.63 24.79
N SER A 199 5.15 23.18 23.88
CA SER A 199 5.45 24.46 23.22
C SER A 199 5.38 25.65 24.21
N HIS A 200 4.43 25.64 25.14
CA HIS A 200 4.38 26.61 26.25
C HIS A 200 5.56 26.50 27.22
N LYS A 201 6.09 25.29 27.47
CA LYS A 201 7.33 25.13 28.26
C LYS A 201 8.58 25.65 27.52
N LYS A 202 8.71 25.43 26.21
CA LYS A 202 9.83 25.96 25.41
C LYS A 202 9.80 27.49 25.32
N SER A 203 8.63 28.10 25.10
CA SER A 203 8.48 29.57 25.07
C SER A 203 8.73 30.23 26.43
N LYS A 204 8.35 29.59 27.55
CA LYS A 204 8.75 30.08 28.89
C LYS A 204 10.26 30.00 29.12
N LYS A 205 10.94 28.97 28.63
CA LYS A 205 12.41 28.83 28.75
C LYS A 205 13.17 29.90 27.95
N ASN A 206 12.69 30.23 26.73
CA ASN A 206 13.28 31.32 25.94
C ASN A 206 12.97 32.73 26.49
N LYS A 207 11.84 32.93 27.20
CA LYS A 207 11.58 34.18 27.92
C LYS A 207 12.46 34.31 29.17
N LEU A 208 12.73 33.22 29.88
CA LEU A 208 13.66 33.22 31.03
C LEU A 208 15.13 33.43 30.61
N SER A 209 15.54 32.99 29.42
CA SER A 209 16.91 33.26 28.94
C SER A 209 17.11 34.70 28.45
N ASN A 210 16.05 35.39 28.01
CA ASN A 210 16.14 36.80 27.61
C ASN A 210 16.06 37.79 28.78
N GLN A 211 15.54 37.39 29.95
CA GLN A 211 15.55 38.24 31.14
C GLN A 211 16.91 38.33 31.84
N ASN A 212 17.86 37.46 31.51
CA ASN A 212 19.22 37.52 32.06
C ASN A 212 20.22 38.35 31.23
N ASN A 213 19.83 38.85 30.05
CA ASN A 213 20.73 39.65 29.20
C ASN A 213 20.44 41.16 29.21
N GLU A 214 19.35 41.63 29.83
CA GLU A 214 19.03 43.08 29.87
C GLU A 214 19.60 43.82 31.10
N GLN A 215 20.28 43.14 32.03
CA GLN A 215 20.84 43.79 33.23
C GLN A 215 22.31 44.20 33.14
N ASN A 216 23.02 43.92 32.04
CA ASN A 216 24.47 44.20 31.97
C ASN A 216 24.91 45.28 30.94
N GLU A 217 24.00 45.96 30.25
CA GLU A 217 24.38 47.01 29.29
C GLU A 217 24.29 48.47 29.82
N SER A 218 23.85 48.70 31.06
CA SER A 218 23.69 50.07 31.61
C SER A 218 24.83 50.58 32.49
N LYS A 219 26.01 49.93 32.49
CA LYS A 219 27.24 50.45 33.14
C LYS A 219 28.37 50.68 32.14
N LYS A 220 28.11 51.52 31.14
CA LYS A 220 29.16 52.25 30.41
C LYS A 220 28.77 53.73 30.39
N MET A 221 29.27 54.49 31.35
CA MET A 221 29.87 55.83 31.14
C MET A 221 30.10 56.52 32.49
N ALA A 222 31.37 56.80 32.80
CA ALA A 222 31.89 58.08 33.29
C ALA A 222 33.12 57.90 34.20
N SER A 223 34.32 57.89 33.61
CA SER A 223 35.51 58.62 34.10
C SER A 223 36.76 58.27 33.27
N ILE A 224 37.00 59.02 32.20
CA ILE A 224 38.36 59.26 31.72
C ILE A 224 38.51 60.78 31.64
N LYS A 225 39.35 61.32 32.51
CA LYS A 225 40.13 62.54 32.30
C LYS A 225 41.57 62.19 32.64
#